data_AF-A0A3T0CRC0-F1
#
_entry.id   AF-A0A3T0CRC0-F1
#
_cell.length_a   1.000
_cell.length_b   1.000
_cell.length_c   1.000
_cell.angle_alpha   90.00
_cell.angle_beta   90.00
_cell.angle_gamma   90.00
#
_symmetry.space_group_name_H-M   'P 1'
#
loop_
_entity.id
_entity.type
_entity.pdbx_description
1 polymer ?
#
loop_
_entity_poly.entity_id
_entity_poly.type
_entity_poly.pdbx_seq_one_letter_code
_entity_poly.pdbx_strand_id
1 'polypeptide(L)'
;MSNRINLRLQPSATQPSLRSILRAVNSVTELTLEQGQLHARFASGICCPVFVAGESRIGPRLTLLKIRASDTRSGSRLVVLVNFGPGVRNVDPDEFRRLRMWLRLSPNNHSLASNT
;
A
#
# COMPACT_ATOMS: atom_id res chain seq x y z
N MET A 1 -2.05 2.46 23.06
CA MET A 1 -2.08 3.43 21.93
C MET A 1 -2.37 2.65 20.65
N SER A 2 -3.59 2.76 20.11
CA SER A 2 -3.94 2.10 18.85
C SER A 2 -3.22 2.80 17.70
N ASN A 3 -2.14 2.20 17.21
CA ASN A 3 -1.34 2.74 16.10
C ASN A 3 -2.06 2.41 14.78
N ARG A 4 -3.17 3.12 14.52
CA ARG A 4 -3.97 2.97 13.30
C ARG A 4 -3.41 3.89 12.22
N ILE A 5 -3.02 3.32 11.09
CA ILE A 5 -2.63 4.08 9.90
C ILE A 5 -3.73 3.87 8.88
N ASN A 6 -4.24 4.95 8.28
CA ASN A 6 -5.23 4.87 7.22
C ASN A 6 -4.74 5.68 6.02
N LEU A 7 -4.20 4.97 5.03
CA LEU A 7 -3.65 5.56 3.84
C LEU A 7 -4.61 5.35 2.67
N ARG A 8 -5.47 6.34 2.44
CA ARG A 8 -6.36 6.34 1.28
C ARG A 8 -5.62 6.81 0.03
N LEU A 9 -5.69 6.02 -1.04
CA LEU A 9 -5.15 6.39 -2.33
C LEU A 9 -6.13 7.32 -3.05
N GLN A 10 -5.64 8.47 -3.48
CA GLN A 10 -6.43 9.50 -4.13
C GLN A 10 -6.02 9.62 -5.60
N PRO A 11 -6.99 9.74 -6.54
CA PRO A 11 -6.67 10.09 -7.91
C PRO A 11 -5.99 11.46 -7.91
N SER A 12 -4.78 11.53 -8.47
CA SER A 12 -4.09 12.82 -8.61
C SER A 12 -4.96 13.77 -9.43
N ALA A 13 -5.20 14.97 -8.87
CA ALA A 13 -6.03 15.99 -9.49
C ALA A 13 -5.44 16.47 -10.83
N THR A 14 -4.13 16.41 -10.99
CA THR A 14 -3.36 17.07 -12.05
C THR A 14 -2.68 16.12 -13.04
N GLN A 15 -2.71 14.79 -12.82
CA GLN A 15 -1.99 13.84 -13.67
C GLN A 15 -2.87 12.66 -14.14
N PRO A 16 -3.21 12.56 -15.44
CA PRO A 16 -4.10 11.52 -15.96
C PRO A 16 -3.50 10.10 -15.90
N SER A 17 -2.17 9.95 -15.94
CA SER A 17 -1.50 8.66 -15.79
C SER A 17 -1.64 8.06 -14.38
N LEU A 18 -1.52 8.89 -13.34
CA LEU A 18 -1.78 8.47 -11.96
C LEU A 18 -3.27 8.14 -11.73
N ARG A 19 -4.18 8.79 -12.47
CA ARG A 19 -5.61 8.43 -12.44
C ARG A 19 -5.86 7.05 -13.05
N SER A 20 -5.07 6.59 -14.02
CA SER A 20 -5.28 5.28 -14.65
C SER A 20 -4.85 4.12 -13.76
N ILE A 21 -3.85 4.31 -12.88
CA ILE A 21 -3.38 3.30 -11.91
C ILE A 21 -4.48 2.89 -10.91
N LEU A 22 -5.44 3.79 -10.63
CA LEU A 22 -6.55 3.55 -9.71
C LEU A 22 -7.83 3.03 -10.39
N ARG A 23 -7.84 2.85 -11.72
CA ARG A 23 -9.05 2.49 -12.49
C ARG A 23 -9.21 0.99 -12.75
N ALA A 24 -8.25 0.14 -12.39
CA ALA A 24 -8.44 -1.30 -12.50
C ALA A 24 -9.36 -1.80 -11.39
N VAL A 25 -10.25 -2.76 -11.68
CA VAL A 25 -11.20 -3.34 -10.70
C VAL A 25 -10.49 -3.92 -9.46
N ASN A 26 -9.22 -4.32 -9.63
CA ASN A 26 -8.35 -4.85 -8.57
C ASN A 26 -7.36 -3.80 -8.02
N SER A 27 -7.54 -2.52 -8.33
CA SER A 27 -6.71 -1.44 -7.78
C SER A 27 -6.96 -1.32 -6.29
N VAL A 28 -5.87 -1.21 -5.52
CA VAL A 28 -5.92 -0.86 -4.11
C VAL A 28 -6.32 0.60 -3.98
N THR A 29 -7.37 0.86 -3.21
CA THR A 29 -7.90 2.21 -2.96
C THR A 29 -7.54 2.72 -1.57
N GLU A 30 -7.18 1.83 -0.65
CA GLU A 30 -6.77 2.18 0.70
C GLU A 30 -5.90 1.07 1.30
N LEU A 31 -4.93 1.50 2.11
CA LEU A 31 -4.14 0.63 2.98
C LEU A 31 -4.41 1.02 4.43
N THR A 32 -4.75 0.04 5.26
CA THR A 32 -5.04 0.25 6.67
C THR A 32 -4.14 -0.63 7.52
N LEU A 33 -3.41 -0.03 8.46
CA LEU A 33 -2.69 -0.77 9.50
C LEU A 33 -3.55 -0.79 10.75
N GLU A 34 -3.96 -1.99 11.17
CA GLU A 34 -4.71 -2.21 12.40
C GLU A 34 -4.07 -3.35 13.17
N GLN A 35 -3.78 -3.10 14.46
CA GLN A 35 -3.20 -4.11 15.37
C GLN A 35 -1.91 -4.78 14.83
N GLY A 36 -1.12 -4.06 14.03
CA GLY A 36 0.11 -4.58 13.43
C GLY A 36 -0.09 -5.39 12.14
N GLN A 37 -1.33 -5.56 11.68
CA GLN A 37 -1.67 -6.22 10.42
C GLN A 37 -2.04 -5.19 9.34
N LEU A 38 -1.40 -5.30 8.18
CA LEU A 38 -1.74 -4.48 7.02
C LEU A 38 -2.94 -5.09 6.29
N HIS A 39 -3.90 -4.25 5.93
CA HIS A 39 -5.08 -4.59 5.15
C HIS A 39 -5.12 -3.74 3.89
N ALA A 40 -5.60 -4.32 2.79
CA ALA A 40 -5.85 -3.59 1.56
C ALA A 40 -7.34 -3.62 1.23
N ARG A 41 -7.90 -2.44 0.94
CA ARG A 41 -9.22 -2.31 0.33
C ARG A 41 -9.07 -2.14 -1.18
N PHE A 42 -9.76 -2.97 -1.93
CA PHE A 42 -9.78 -2.92 -3.39
C PHE A 42 -10.92 -2.05 -3.91
N ALA A 43 -10.86 -1.64 -5.18
CA ALA A 43 -11.93 -0.90 -5.83
C ALA A 43 -13.26 -1.68 -5.87
N SER A 44 -13.22 -3.01 -5.81
CA SER A 44 -14.40 -3.88 -5.62
C SER A 44 -15.08 -3.74 -4.26
N GLY A 45 -14.47 -3.03 -3.30
CA GLY A 45 -14.95 -2.90 -1.92
C GLY A 45 -14.44 -4.01 -0.99
N ILE A 46 -13.86 -5.09 -1.52
CA ILE A 46 -13.26 -6.16 -0.73
C ILE A 46 -12.10 -5.60 0.10
N CYS A 47 -12.09 -5.90 1.39
CA CYS A 47 -10.99 -5.61 2.30
C CYS A 47 -10.42 -6.93 2.82
N CYS A 48 -9.12 -7.15 2.68
CA CYS A 48 -8.48 -8.36 3.20
C CYS A 48 -7.09 -8.07 3.77
N PRO A 49 -6.59 -8.92 4.70
CA PRO A 49 -5.23 -8.82 5.19
C PRO A 49 -4.23 -9.12 4.07
N VAL A 50 -3.14 -8.35 4.04
CA VAL A 50 -2.08 -8.45 3.05
C VAL A 50 -0.70 -8.46 3.69
N PHE A 51 0.22 -9.15 3.02
CA PHE A 51 1.64 -9.15 3.34
C PHE A 51 2.41 -8.30 2.32
N VAL A 52 3.44 -7.60 2.78
CA VAL A 52 4.33 -6.82 1.92
C VAL A 52 5.51 -7.70 1.53
N ALA A 53 5.66 -8.02 0.25
CA ALA A 53 6.76 -8.85 -0.22
C ALA A 53 8.10 -8.09 -0.17
N GLY A 54 9.20 -8.84 0.05
CA GLY A 54 10.55 -8.28 0.21
C GLY A 54 11.08 -7.51 -1.00
N GLU A 55 10.50 -7.71 -2.19
CA GLU A 55 10.86 -6.96 -3.41
C GLU A 55 10.30 -5.52 -3.42
N SER A 56 9.54 -5.15 -2.39
CA SER A 56 9.02 -3.78 -2.21
C SER A 56 10.14 -2.76 -2.05
N ARG A 57 9.97 -1.58 -2.64
CA ARG A 57 10.95 -0.48 -2.58
C ARG A 57 10.37 0.67 -1.75
N ILE A 58 11.03 1.03 -0.65
CA ILE A 58 10.55 2.04 0.31
C ILE A 58 11.43 3.30 0.25
N GLY A 59 11.06 4.24 -0.61
CA GLY A 59 11.72 5.53 -0.77
C GLY A 59 11.08 6.66 0.06
N PRO A 60 11.72 7.84 0.14
CA PRO A 60 11.20 8.97 0.90
C PRO A 60 9.97 9.65 0.26
N ARG A 61 9.86 9.59 -1.08
CA ARG A 61 8.78 10.22 -1.87
C ARG A 61 8.02 9.24 -2.78
N LEU A 62 8.62 8.09 -3.06
CA LEU A 62 8.06 7.02 -3.88
C LEU A 62 8.22 5.70 -3.13
N THR A 63 7.11 4.98 -2.96
CA THR A 63 7.12 3.63 -2.41
C THR A 63 6.39 2.70 -3.38
N LEU A 64 7.06 1.61 -3.75
CA LEU A 64 6.51 0.53 -4.57
C LEU A 64 6.27 -0.67 -3.65
N LEU A 65 5.02 -0.92 -3.28
CA LEU A 65 4.65 -2.03 -2.43
C LEU A 65 4.14 -3.19 -3.26
N LYS A 66 4.85 -4.31 -3.23
CA LYS A 66 4.35 -5.56 -3.77
C LYS A 66 3.59 -6.26 -2.64
N ILE A 67 2.27 -6.30 -2.72
CA ILE A 67 1.42 -6.91 -1.69
C ILE A 67 0.86 -8.25 -2.15
N ARG A 68 0.66 -9.17 -1.21
CA ARG A 68 -0.01 -10.46 -1.44
C ARG A 68 -1.14 -10.62 -0.44
N ALA A 69 -2.33 -10.99 -0.90
CA ALA A 69 -3.44 -11.30 -0.01
C ALA A 69 -3.19 -12.66 0.69
N SER A 70 -3.64 -12.82 1.93
CA SER A 70 -3.42 -14.06 2.68
C SER A 70 -4.25 -15.24 2.17
N ASP A 71 -5.33 -14.95 1.45
CA ASP A 71 -6.44 -15.87 1.20
C ASP A 71 -6.55 -16.35 -0.26
N THR A 72 -5.78 -15.77 -1.19
CA THR A 72 -6.03 -15.99 -2.61
C THR A 72 -4.78 -16.42 -3.38
N ARG A 73 -4.97 -17.41 -4.28
CA ARG A 73 -4.06 -17.76 -5.41
C ARG A 73 -3.81 -16.59 -6.37
N SER A 74 -4.37 -15.42 -6.08
CA SER A 74 -4.19 -14.19 -6.85
C SER A 74 -2.78 -13.67 -6.59
N GLY A 75 -1.95 -13.67 -7.62
CA GLY A 75 -0.57 -13.22 -7.56
C GLY A 75 -0.38 -11.84 -6.91
N SER A 76 0.88 -11.51 -6.63
CA SER A 76 1.23 -10.23 -6.01
C SER A 76 0.72 -9.03 -6.80
N ARG A 77 0.22 -8.01 -6.09
CA ARG A 77 -0.24 -6.75 -6.66
C ARG A 77 0.76 -5.64 -6.35
N LEU A 78 0.99 -4.75 -7.30
CA LEU A 78 1.84 -3.57 -7.09
C LEU A 78 0.98 -2.37 -6.68
N VAL A 79 1.34 -1.75 -5.56
CA VAL A 79 0.77 -0.49 -5.08
C VAL A 79 1.84 0.59 -5.20
N VAL A 80 1.52 1.66 -5.91
CA VAL A 80 2.42 2.80 -6.12
C VAL A 80 1.96 3.94 -5.25
N LEU A 81 2.79 4.36 -4.28
CA LEU A 81 2.53 5.47 -3.38
C LEU A 81 3.49 6.61 -3.68
N VAL A 82 2.96 7.81 -3.88
CA VAL A 82 3.68 8.95 -4.41
C VAL A 82 3.40 10.19 -3.57
N ASN A 83 4.45 10.88 -3.14
CA ASN A 83 4.40 12.17 -2.46
C ASN A 83 5.59 13.05 -2.87
N PHE A 84 5.53 13.62 -4.09
CA PHE A 84 6.52 14.58 -4.59
C PHE A 84 6.10 16.06 -4.35
N GLY A 85 4.96 16.30 -3.69
CA GLY A 85 4.46 17.65 -3.36
C GLY A 85 2.99 17.85 -3.71
N PRO A 86 2.45 19.07 -3.53
CA PRO A 86 1.01 19.36 -3.64
C PRO A 86 0.34 18.99 -4.97
N GLY A 87 1.09 18.91 -6.07
CA GLY A 87 0.58 18.55 -7.40
C GLY A 87 0.95 17.15 -7.90
N VAL A 88 1.80 16.41 -7.17
CA VAL A 88 2.29 15.07 -7.58
C VAL A 88 2.27 14.17 -6.36
N ARG A 89 1.05 13.85 -5.90
CA ARG A 89 0.79 12.94 -4.79
C ARG A 89 -0.50 12.16 -5.01
N ASN A 90 -0.56 10.96 -4.45
CA ASN A 90 -1.78 10.14 -4.39
C ASN A 90 -2.10 9.67 -2.96
N VAL A 91 -1.42 10.26 -1.97
CA VAL A 91 -1.53 9.90 -0.56
C VAL A 91 -1.45 11.15 0.32
N ASP A 92 -2.01 11.05 1.52
CA ASP A 92 -1.73 12.02 2.57
C ASP A 92 -0.25 11.91 3.03
N PRO A 93 0.50 13.03 3.12
CA PRO A 93 1.91 13.02 3.48
C PRO A 93 2.23 12.42 4.86
N ASP A 94 1.39 12.67 5.86
CA ASP A 94 1.62 12.25 7.24
C ASP A 94 1.33 10.76 7.39
N GLU A 95 0.22 10.29 6.83
CA GLU A 95 -0.10 8.86 6.78
C GLU A 95 0.93 8.08 5.96
N PHE A 96 1.43 8.66 4.84
CA PHE A 96 2.50 8.05 4.05
C PHE A 96 3.80 7.94 4.86
N ARG A 97 4.15 8.97 5.63
CA ARG A 97 5.31 8.92 6.53
C ARG A 97 5.14 7.84 7.60
N ARG A 98 3.98 7.77 8.26
CA ARG A 98 3.67 6.75 9.27
C ARG A 98 3.80 5.34 8.70
N LEU A 99 3.21 5.10 7.53
CA LEU A 99 3.30 3.80 6.86
C LEU A 99 4.76 3.44 6.57
N ARG A 100 5.55 4.37 6.04
CA ARG A 100 6.97 4.11 5.76
C ARG A 100 7.78 3.79 7.01
N MET A 101 7.52 4.48 8.13
CA MET A 101 8.17 4.17 9.40
C MET A 101 7.82 2.77 9.86
N TRP A 102 6.53 2.41 9.84
CA TRP A 102 6.09 1.06 10.18
C TRP A 102 6.73 0.00 9.27
N LEU A 103 6.71 0.19 7.95
CA LEU A 103 7.29 -0.76 6.99
C LEU A 103 8.78 -1.02 7.20
N ARG A 104 9.54 -0.02 7.67
CA ARG A 104 10.98 -0.15 7.95
C ARG A 104 11.28 -0.80 9.30
N LEU A 105 10.39 -0.59 10.26
CA LEU A 105 10.56 -1.08 11.64
C LEU A 105 9.92 -2.45 11.85
N SER A 106 8.99 -2.87 10.98
CA SER A 106 8.27 -4.12 11.13
C SER A 106 9.18 -5.32 10.80
N PRO A 107 9.57 -6.15 11.79
CA PRO A 107 10.50 -7.27 11.59
C PRO A 107 9.89 -8.40 10.73
N ASN A 108 8.56 -8.42 10.59
CA ASN A 108 7.78 -9.58 10.11
C ASN A 108 7.18 -9.42 8.71
N ASN A 109 7.50 -8.37 7.95
CA ASN A 109 7.07 -8.32 6.55
C ASN A 109 7.87 -9.28 5.63
N HIS A 110 8.89 -9.96 6.14
CA HIS A 110 9.76 -10.83 5.35
C HIS A 110 9.43 -12.33 5.41
N SER A 111 8.41 -12.75 6.17
CA SER A 111 8.18 -14.16 6.48
C SER A 111 6.93 -14.72 5.80
N LEU A 112 7.07 -15.08 4.52
CA LEU A 112 6.49 -16.28 3.87
C LEU A 112 6.92 -16.28 2.39
N ALA A 113 8.23 -16.23 2.18
CA ALA A 113 8.87 -16.75 0.98
C ALA A 113 9.87 -17.82 1.44
N SER A 114 9.33 -18.85 2.09
CA SER A 114 10.08 -20.05 2.44
C SER A 114 9.23 -21.24 1.98
N ASN A 115 9.65 -21.80 0.85
CA ASN A 115 9.53 -23.20 0.44
C ASN A 115 8.13 -23.83 0.40
N THR A 116 7.59 -24.01 -0.80
CA THR A 116 7.44 -25.35 -1.42
C THR A 116 7.30 -25.20 -2.93
#